data_AF-A0A528KB28-F1
#
_entry.id   AF-A0A528KB28-F1
#
_cell.length_a   1.000
_cell.length_b   1.000
_cell.length_c   1.000
_cell.angle_alpha   90.00
_cell.angle_beta   90.00
_cell.angle_gamma   90.00
#
_symmetry.space_group_name_H-M   'P 1'
#
loop_
_entity.id
_entity.type
_entity.pdbx_description
1 polymer ?
#
loop_
_entity_poly.entity_id
_entity_poly.type
_entity_poly.pdbx_seq_one_letter_code
_entity_poly.pdbx_strand_id
1 'polypeptide(L)' 'CSFRLRRKNGAGWDRQTIIVEPRSAYLMTGPVRTEWQHSIPPVAAHRYSITLRTLRPQRSRRSEATVR' A
#
# COMPACT_ATOMS: atom_id res chain seq x y z
N CYS A 1 -0.49 -1.20 17.03
CA CYS A 1 -1.38 -0.38 16.16
C CYS A 1 -2.10 -1.30 15.19
N SER A 2 -3.42 -1.20 15.05
CA SER A 2 -4.19 -2.08 14.16
C SER A 2 -4.16 -1.58 12.71
N PHE A 3 -3.42 -2.25 11.85
CA PHE A 3 -3.41 -2.03 10.40
C PHE A 3 -4.49 -2.89 9.74
N ARG A 4 -5.55 -2.23 9.26
CA ARG A 4 -6.72 -2.91 8.71
C ARG A 4 -6.61 -2.96 7.19
N LEU A 5 -6.93 -4.11 6.64
CA LEU A 5 -7.01 -4.37 5.21
C LEU A 5 -8.43 -4.79 4.87
N ARG A 6 -8.97 -4.27 3.77
CA ARG A 6 -10.23 -4.75 3.19
C ARG A 6 -10.16 -4.79 1.67
N ARG A 7 -10.81 -5.78 1.06
CA ARG A 7 -11.12 -5.77 -0.38
C ARG A 7 -12.56 -6.18 -0.61
N LYS A 8 -13.17 -5.63 -1.66
CA LYS A 8 -14.51 -6.05 -2.06
C LYS A 8 -14.44 -7.47 -2.61
N ASN A 9 -15.35 -8.34 -2.20
CA ASN A 9 -15.42 -9.73 -2.67
C ASN A 9 -16.90 -10.07 -2.94
N GLY A 10 -17.30 -10.00 -4.21
CA GLY A 10 -18.69 -10.13 -4.63
C GLY A 10 -19.60 -9.09 -3.97
N ALA A 11 -20.67 -9.56 -3.32
CA ALA A 11 -21.57 -8.74 -2.50
C ALA A 11 -20.98 -8.37 -1.12
N GLY A 12 -19.87 -9.00 -0.72
CA GLY A 12 -19.24 -8.86 0.59
C GLY A 12 -17.87 -8.19 0.56
N TRP A 13 -17.14 -8.38 1.66
CA TRP A 13 -15.82 -7.79 1.88
C TRP A 13 -14.93 -8.75 2.67
N ASP A 14 -13.76 -9.06 2.14
CA ASP A 14 -12.70 -9.72 2.89
C ASP A 14 -12.02 -8.69 3.79
N ARG A 15 -11.68 -9.09 5.02
CA ARG A 15 -11.01 -8.22 5.99
C ARG A 15 -9.89 -8.96 6.69
N GLN A 16 -8.80 -8.23 6.92
CA GLN A 16 -7.66 -8.70 7.70
C GLN A 16 -7.19 -7.56 8.61
N THR A 17 -6.71 -7.90 9.81
CA THR A 17 -6.12 -6.93 10.73
C THR A 17 -4.79 -7.45 11.21
N ILE A 18 -3.75 -6.62 11.07
CA ILE A 18 -2.40 -6.92 11.51
C ILE A 18 -2.06 -5.97 12.64
N ILE A 19 -1.50 -6.49 13.73
CA ILE A 19 -0.95 -5.65 14.79
C ILE A 19 0.47 -5.26 14.41
N VAL A 20 0.66 -3.98 14.12
CA VAL A 20 1.98 -3.39 13.88
C VAL A 20 2.51 -2.89 15.21
N GLU A 21 3.52 -3.57 15.73
CA GLU A 21 4.20 -3.24 16.97
C GLU A 21 5.05 -1.96 16.82
N PRO A 22 5.41 -1.26 17.91
CA PRO A 22 6.38 -0.18 17.86
C PRO A 22 7.72 -0.65 17.25
N ARG A 23 8.28 0.13 16.32
CA ARG A 23 9.57 -0.16 15.64
C ARG A 23 9.60 -1.43 14.78
N SER A 24 8.45 -2.07 14.51
CA SER A 24 8.39 -3.18 13.56
C SER A 24 8.39 -2.69 12.11
N ALA A 25 8.87 -3.51 11.18
CA ALA A 25 8.75 -3.31 9.74
C ALA A 25 7.75 -4.30 9.12
N TYR A 26 7.08 -3.90 8.04
CA TYR A 26 6.23 -4.77 7.24
C TYR A 26 6.39 -4.46 5.75
N LEU A 27 6.19 -5.48 4.91
CA LEU A 27 6.30 -5.37 3.46
C LEU A 27 4.93 -5.67 2.81
N MET A 28 4.52 -4.81 1.89
CA MET A 28 3.31 -4.99 1.09
C MET A 28 3.70 -5.47 -0.32
N THR A 29 3.46 -6.75 -0.60
CA THR A 29 3.74 -7.38 -1.91
C THR A 29 2.50 -8.09 -2.48
N GLY A 30 2.42 -8.18 -3.80
CA GLY A 30 1.31 -8.84 -4.50
C GLY A 30 -0.02 -8.08 -4.46
N PRO A 31 -1.18 -8.79 -4.44
CA PRO A 31 -2.53 -8.21 -4.55
C PRO A 31 -2.83 -7.08 -3.58
N VAL A 32 -2.19 -7.07 -2.40
CA VAL A 32 -2.38 -6.03 -1.38
C VAL A 32 -2.02 -4.62 -1.88
N ARG A 33 -1.25 -4.51 -2.97
CA ARG A 33 -0.86 -3.22 -3.56
C ARG A 33 -1.91 -2.59 -4.47
N THR A 34 -2.88 -3.37 -4.96
CA THR A 34 -3.83 -2.90 -5.99
C THR A 34 -5.28 -3.30 -5.72
N GLU A 35 -5.53 -4.43 -5.05
CA GLU A 35 -6.88 -4.94 -4.80
C GLU A 35 -7.40 -4.59 -3.39
N TRP A 36 -6.49 -4.33 -2.46
CA TRP A 36 -6.83 -4.08 -1.06
C TRP A 36 -6.70 -2.59 -0.71
N GLN A 37 -7.65 -2.10 0.07
CA GLN A 37 -7.56 -0.83 0.77
C GLN A 37 -7.00 -1.06 2.16
N HIS A 38 -6.19 -0.11 2.65
CA HIS A 38 -5.68 -0.12 4.01
C HIS A 38 -6.14 1.10 4.79
N SER A 39 -6.33 0.94 6.10
CA SER A 39 -6.61 2.04 7.01
C SER A 39 -6.02 1.82 8.39
N ILE A 40 -5.76 2.94 9.08
CA ILE A 40 -5.44 2.98 10.50
C ILE A 40 -6.63 3.66 11.19
N PRO A 41 -7.33 3.00 12.13
CA PRO A 41 -8.35 3.66 12.94
C PRO A 41 -7.69 4.65 13.91
N PRO A 42 -8.47 5.54 14.56
CA PRO A 42 -7.96 6.41 15.62
C PRO A 42 -7.16 5.63 16.67
N VAL A 43 -6.04 6.21 17.13
CA VAL A 43 -5.14 5.61 18.11
C VAL A 43 -5.08 6.46 19.38
N ALA A 44 -4.82 5.82 20.52
CA ALA A 44 -4.84 6.49 21.84
C ALA A 44 -3.63 7.42 22.12
N ALA A 45 -2.55 7.29 21.35
CA ALA A 45 -1.34 8.09 21.50
C ALA A 45 -0.68 8.34 20.14
N HIS A 46 0.17 9.37 20.06
CA HIS A 46 0.91 9.68 18.84
C HIS A 46 1.73 8.48 18.36
N ARG A 47 1.58 8.17 17.07
CA ARG A 47 2.31 7.11 16.41
C ARG A 47 2.74 7.58 15.04
N TYR A 48 4.06 7.57 14.83
CA TYR A 48 4.66 7.88 13.53
C TYR A 48 5.01 6.60 12.78
N SER A 49 4.99 6.68 11.46
CA SER A 49 5.42 5.62 10.56
C SER A 49 6.14 6.23 9.37
N ILE A 50 7.21 5.58 8.94
CA ILE A 50 7.91 5.95 7.71
C ILE A 50 7.50 4.95 6.64
N THR A 51 6.98 5.44 5.51
CA THR A 51 6.59 4.60 4.38
C THR A 51 7.58 4.75 3.25
N LEU A 52 8.29 3.66 2.93
CA LEU A 52 9.21 3.61 1.80
C LEU A 52 8.47 3.03 0.59
N ARG A 53 8.63 3.66 -0.58
CA ARG A 53 8.00 3.22 -1.84
C ARG A 53 8.99 3.32 -2.99
N THR A 54 8.94 2.33 -3.88
CA THR A 54 9.63 2.38 -5.16
C THR A 54 8.77 3.08 -6.19
N LEU A 55 9.28 4.15 -6.81
CA LEU A 55 8.62 4.82 -7.92
C LEU A 55 8.62 3.91 -9.15
N ARG A 56 7.53 3.91 -9.92
CA ARG A 56 7.55 3.25 -11.22
C ARG A 56 8.47 4.04 -12.15
N PRO A 57 9.33 3.36 -12.94
CA PRO A 57 10.10 4.03 -13.98
C PRO A 57 9.15 4.84 -14.87
N GLN A 58 9.44 6.12 -15.05
CA GLN A 58 8.70 6.94 -15.99
C GLN A 58 9.05 6.44 -17.40
N ARG A 59 8.05 6.04 -18.19
CA ARG A 59 8.28 5.75 -19.60
C ARG A 59 8.71 7.06 -20.25
N SER A 60 9.99 7.20 -20.59
CA SER A 60 10.48 8.39 -21.26
C SER A 60 9.73 8.54 -22.59
N ARG A 61 9.17 9.72 -22.84
CA ARG A 61 8.55 10.07 -24.13
C ARG A 61 9.60 10.34 -25.22
N ARG A 62 10.67 9.54 -25.29
CA ARG A 62 11.69 9.62 -26.34
C ARG A 62 11.71 8.33 -27.16
N SER A 63 10.71 8.20 -28.02
CA SER A 63 10.78 7.31 -29.19
C SER A 63 9.91 7.90 -30.29
N GLU A 64 10.15 9.17 -30.61
CA GLU A 64 9.67 9.78 -31.86
C GLU A 64 10.60 10.94 -32.20
N ALA A 65 11.86 10.61 -32.44
CA ALA A 65 12.80 11.48 -33.12
C ALA A 65 13.48 10.62 -34.17
N THR A 66 12.91 10.67 -35.37
CA THR A 66 13.59 10.64 -36.67
C THR A 66 14.74 9.64 -36.82
N VAL A 67 14.49 8.57 -37.58
CA VAL A 67 15.49 8.07 -38.53
C VAL A 67 14.87 8.29 -39.91
N ARG A 68 15.51 9.17 -40.67
CA ARG A 68 15.29 9.35 -42.10
C ARG A 68 15.65 8.09 -42.86
#